data_AF-X1RFG2-F1
#
_entry.id   AF-X1RFG2-F1
#
_cell.length_a   1.000
_cell.length_b   1.000
_cell.length_c   1.000
_cell.angle_alpha   90.00
_cell.angle_beta   90.00
_cell.angle_gamma   90.00
#
_symmetry.space_group_name_H-M   'P 1'
#
loop_
_entity.id
_entity.type
_entity.pdbx_description
1 polymer ?
#
loop_
_entity_poly.entity_id
_entity_poly.type
_entity_poly.pdbx_seq_one_letter_code
_entity_poly.pdbx_strand_id
1 'polypeptide(L)'
;MGGRLLMGTLTMRHHKGHRLSSEWDALASSWDSVIRSQVWKRWKDRLGMVGNLRVVEVTDGDNGWHAHLHLVLLVGGREVEDPDLVDEFTSWLLGKWSRALERHGFPGALSVGQDVHLVEGIEAAAQVGEYLAKFSAYGTG
;
A
#
# COMPACT_ATOMS: atom_id res chain seq x y z
N MET A 1 -17.08 -17.36 -10.20
CA MET A 1 -15.63 -17.10 -10.07
C MET A 1 -15.47 -16.01 -9.04
N GLY A 2 -14.67 -16.25 -7.99
CA GLY A 2 -14.40 -15.25 -6.94
C GLY A 2 -13.47 -14.14 -7.45
N GLY A 3 -13.45 -13.00 -6.74
CA GLY A 3 -12.49 -11.92 -7.03
C GLY A 3 -11.07 -12.27 -6.57
N ARG A 4 -10.07 -11.59 -7.15
CA ARG A 4 -8.66 -11.67 -6.75
C ARG A 4 -8.19 -10.32 -6.25
N LEU A 5 -7.37 -10.33 -5.22
CA LEU A 5 -6.84 -9.13 -4.59
C LEU A 5 -5.34 -9.24 -4.43
N LEU A 6 -4.60 -8.18 -4.75
CA LEU A 6 -3.26 -7.99 -4.20
C LEU A 6 -3.37 -7.09 -2.97
N MET A 7 -2.84 -7.56 -1.84
CA MET A 7 -2.92 -6.85 -0.57
C MET A 7 -1.51 -6.58 -0.06
N GLY A 8 -1.27 -5.37 0.44
CA GLY A 8 0.02 -5.07 1.06
C GLY A 8 0.03 -3.81 1.90
N THR A 9 1.15 -3.57 2.57
CA THR A 9 1.34 -2.41 3.43
C THR A 9 2.57 -1.63 2.98
N LEU A 10 2.40 -0.33 2.76
CA LEU A 10 3.48 0.62 2.50
C LEU A 10 3.76 1.41 3.78
N THR A 11 5.01 1.34 4.20
CA THR A 11 5.55 1.94 5.42
C THR A 11 6.67 2.91 5.08
N MET A 12 7.05 3.76 6.03
CA MET A 12 8.19 4.67 5.89
C MET A 12 9.11 4.54 7.10
N ARG A 13 10.40 4.76 6.89
CA ARG A 13 11.30 5.00 8.02
C ARG A 13 11.04 6.39 8.59
N HIS A 14 10.89 6.46 9.91
CA HIS A 14 10.72 7.70 10.67
C HIS A 14 11.52 7.65 11.97
N HIS A 15 11.53 8.75 12.72
CA HIS A 15 12.02 8.78 14.09
C HIS A 15 11.18 9.76 14.92
N LYS A 16 11.32 9.72 16.24
CA LYS A 16 10.52 10.48 17.22
C LYS A 16 10.49 12.01 17.00
N GLY A 17 11.44 12.55 16.24
CA GLY A 17 11.50 13.98 15.92
C GLY A 17 10.61 14.39 14.74
N HIS A 18 10.07 13.44 13.99
CA HIS A 18 9.13 13.72 12.91
C HIS A 18 7.75 14.08 13.46
N ARG A 19 7.15 15.11 12.87
CA ARG A 19 5.77 15.52 13.17
C ARG A 19 4.82 14.66 12.35
N LEU A 20 3.67 14.28 12.92
CA LEU A 20 2.62 13.57 12.19
C LEU A 20 2.24 14.25 10.88
N SER A 21 2.15 15.59 10.87
CA SER A 21 1.84 16.35 9.65
C SER A 21 2.86 16.09 8.54
N SER A 22 4.15 16.03 8.88
CA SER A 22 5.21 15.76 7.92
C SER A 22 5.15 14.33 7.38
N GLU A 23 4.85 13.36 8.24
CA GLU A 23 4.66 11.96 7.83
C GLU A 23 3.43 11.81 6.93
N TRP A 24 2.32 12.44 7.28
CA TRP A 24 1.10 12.43 6.48
C TRP A 24 1.32 13.04 5.09
N ASP A 25 1.98 14.20 5.01
CA ASP A 25 2.26 14.87 3.74
C ASP A 25 3.18 14.03 2.86
N ALA A 26 4.21 13.41 3.44
CA ALA A 26 5.12 12.53 2.71
C ALA A 26 4.42 11.24 2.26
N LEU A 27 3.58 10.63 3.09
CA LEU A 27 2.77 9.46 2.76
C LEU A 27 1.85 9.76 1.58
N ALA A 28 1.04 10.82 1.70
CA ALA A 28 0.07 11.21 0.69
C ALA A 28 0.75 11.56 -0.64
N SER A 29 1.80 12.37 -0.61
CA SER A 29 2.54 12.77 -1.81
C SER A 29 3.27 11.60 -2.47
N SER A 30 3.81 10.67 -1.67
CA SER A 30 4.48 9.48 -2.19
C SER A 30 3.50 8.55 -2.90
N TRP A 31 2.31 8.37 -2.33
CA TRP A 31 1.25 7.59 -2.96
C TRP A 31 0.79 8.24 -4.26
N ASP A 32 0.55 9.56 -4.25
CA ASP A 32 0.18 10.32 -5.45
C ASP A 32 1.24 10.16 -6.56
N SER A 33 2.52 10.19 -6.21
CA SER A 33 3.64 9.96 -7.14
C SER A 33 3.63 8.56 -7.75
N VAL A 34 3.19 7.54 -7.00
CA VAL A 34 3.02 6.17 -7.52
C VAL A 34 1.90 6.14 -8.56
N ILE A 35 0.68 6.51 -8.16
CA ILE A 35 -0.52 6.31 -9.00
C ILE A 35 -0.59 7.23 -10.22
N ARG A 36 0.07 8.38 -10.18
CA ARG A 36 0.16 9.30 -11.33
C ARG A 36 1.20 8.86 -12.37
N SER A 37 2.07 7.90 -12.05
CA SER A 37 3.14 7.48 -12.95
C SER A 37 2.62 6.72 -14.17
N GLN A 38 3.30 6.85 -15.31
CA GLN A 38 2.99 6.04 -16.50
C GLN A 38 3.28 4.55 -16.28
N VAL A 39 4.22 4.22 -15.38
CA VAL A 39 4.52 2.82 -15.03
C VAL A 39 3.36 2.18 -14.27
N TRP A 40 2.70 2.93 -13.37
CA TRP A 40 1.47 2.47 -12.71
C TRP A 40 0.38 2.08 -13.72
N LYS A 41 0.17 2.90 -14.75
CA LYS A 41 -0.82 2.58 -15.80
C LYS A 41 -0.51 1.23 -16.48
N ARG A 42 0.75 1.00 -16.85
CA ARG A 42 1.18 -0.29 -17.41
C ARG A 42 0.99 -1.45 -16.44
N TRP A 43 1.23 -1.23 -15.15
CA TRP A 43 0.95 -2.24 -14.13
C TRP A 43 -0.54 -2.54 -13.99
N LYS A 44 -1.40 -1.52 -14.07
CA LYS A 44 -2.85 -1.76 -14.11
C LYS A 44 -3.24 -2.67 -15.27
N ASP A 45 -2.66 -2.43 -16.44
CA ASP A 45 -2.96 -3.23 -17.63
C ASP A 45 -2.46 -4.68 -17.46
N ARG A 46 -1.19 -4.86 -17.04
CA ARG A 46 -0.58 -6.20 -16.81
C ARG A 46 -1.33 -7.02 -15.75
N LEU A 47 -1.70 -6.39 -14.64
CA LEU A 47 -2.40 -7.07 -13.53
C LEU A 47 -3.91 -7.26 -13.81
N GLY A 48 -4.44 -6.68 -14.88
CA GLY A 48 -5.89 -6.57 -15.08
C GLY A 48 -6.56 -5.84 -13.91
N MET A 49 -5.93 -4.79 -13.41
CA MET A 49 -6.40 -4.03 -12.24
C MET A 49 -7.62 -3.18 -12.59
N VAL A 50 -8.73 -3.43 -11.92
CA VAL A 50 -9.99 -2.71 -12.12
C VAL A 50 -10.22 -1.62 -11.08
N GLY A 51 -9.49 -1.64 -9.97
CA GLY A 51 -9.57 -0.63 -8.92
C GLY A 51 -8.54 -0.84 -7.83
N ASN A 52 -8.43 0.15 -6.94
CA ASN A 52 -7.66 0.05 -5.70
C ASN A 52 -8.43 0.71 -4.56
N LEU A 53 -8.26 0.16 -3.36
CA LEU A 53 -8.63 0.78 -2.10
C LEU A 53 -7.36 0.98 -1.28
N ARG A 54 -7.34 2.04 -0.49
CA ARG A 54 -6.26 2.27 0.46
C ARG A 54 -6.83 2.77 1.78
N VAL A 55 -6.11 2.47 2.84
CA VAL A 55 -6.41 2.98 4.18
C VAL A 55 -5.12 3.44 4.81
N VAL A 56 -5.17 4.56 5.54
CA VAL A 56 -4.03 5.03 6.32
C VAL A 56 -4.29 4.69 7.78
N GLU A 57 -3.41 3.86 8.36
CA GLU A 57 -3.35 3.61 9.80
C GLU A 57 -2.31 4.55 10.41
N VAL A 58 -2.69 5.25 11.48
CA VAL A 58 -1.78 6.13 12.22
C VAL A 58 -1.77 5.68 13.66
N THR A 59 -0.60 5.32 14.16
CA THR A 59 -0.37 5.00 15.58
C THR A 59 0.75 5.87 16.15
N ASP A 60 0.88 5.89 17.47
CA ASP A 60 1.93 6.58 18.21
C ASP A 60 2.57 5.59 19.20
N GLY A 61 3.87 5.78 19.46
CA GLY A 61 4.61 4.97 20.42
C GLY A 61 5.98 5.57 20.73
N ASP A 62 6.86 4.77 21.33
CA ASP A 62 8.16 5.24 21.83
C ASP A 62 9.06 5.89 20.75
N ASN A 63 8.89 5.47 19.49
CA ASN A 63 9.64 5.95 18.34
C ASN A 63 8.94 7.09 17.57
N GLY A 64 7.83 7.62 18.09
CA GLY A 64 7.03 8.67 17.47
C GLY A 64 5.79 8.14 16.75
N TRP A 65 5.32 8.91 15.77
CA TRP A 65 4.20 8.54 14.92
C TRP A 65 4.59 7.45 13.96
N HIS A 66 3.69 6.50 13.71
CA HIS A 66 3.83 5.45 12.73
C HIS A 66 2.63 5.53 11.76
N ALA A 67 2.84 6.18 10.61
CA ALA A 67 1.84 6.25 9.54
C ALA A 67 2.09 5.18 8.46
N HIS A 68 1.13 4.26 8.30
CA HIS A 68 1.18 3.18 7.31
C HIS A 68 0.04 3.31 6.31
N LEU A 69 0.30 2.98 5.05
CA LEU A 69 -0.72 2.87 4.00
C LEU A 69 -0.95 1.39 3.70
N HIS A 70 -2.12 0.88 4.08
CA HIS A 70 -2.58 -0.41 3.61
C HIS A 70 -3.25 -0.28 2.25
N LEU A 71 -2.96 -1.22 1.36
CA LEU A 71 -3.35 -1.20 -0.04
C LEU A 71 -4.07 -2.51 -0.40
N VAL A 72 -5.19 -2.39 -1.09
CA VAL A 72 -5.91 -3.49 -1.72
C VAL A 72 -6.11 -3.17 -3.19
N LEU A 73 -5.64 -4.04 -4.08
CA LEU A 73 -5.79 -3.90 -5.52
C LEU A 73 -6.75 -4.96 -6.03
N LEU A 74 -7.84 -4.55 -6.67
CA LEU A 74 -8.74 -5.48 -7.34
C LEU A 74 -8.14 -5.84 -8.68
N VAL A 75 -7.75 -7.11 -8.84
CA VAL A 75 -7.05 -7.63 -10.00
C VAL A 75 -7.86 -8.76 -10.65
N GLY A 76 -7.62 -9.01 -11.93
CA GLY A 76 -8.40 -9.97 -12.70
C GLY A 76 -7.65 -10.65 -13.85
N GLY A 77 -6.40 -10.29 -14.11
CA GLY A 77 -5.58 -10.97 -15.11
C GLY A 77 -5.19 -12.38 -14.63
N ARG A 78 -5.07 -13.35 -15.55
CA ARG A 78 -4.49 -14.67 -15.22
C ARG A 78 -3.01 -14.57 -14.85
N GLU A 79 -2.31 -13.60 -15.42
CA GLU A 79 -0.88 -13.37 -15.15
C GLU A 79 -0.59 -13.04 -13.68
N VAL A 80 -1.58 -12.57 -12.90
CA VAL A 80 -1.39 -12.26 -11.48
C VAL A 80 -1.14 -13.48 -10.59
N GLU A 81 -1.42 -14.69 -11.10
CA GLU A 81 -1.11 -15.95 -10.43
C GLU A 81 0.39 -16.27 -10.49
N ASP A 82 1.14 -15.60 -11.38
CA ASP A 82 2.59 -15.75 -11.50
C ASP A 82 3.29 -15.00 -10.33
N PRO A 83 3.95 -15.71 -9.40
CA PRO A 83 4.65 -15.07 -8.29
C PRO A 83 5.73 -14.09 -8.75
N ASP A 84 6.40 -14.36 -9.87
CA ASP A 84 7.44 -13.48 -10.40
C ASP A 84 6.84 -12.13 -10.84
N LEU A 85 5.62 -12.12 -11.38
CA LEU A 85 4.92 -10.89 -11.72
C LEU A 85 4.57 -10.06 -10.48
N VAL A 86 4.12 -10.72 -9.41
CA VAL A 86 3.79 -10.07 -8.14
C VAL A 86 5.06 -9.50 -7.50
N ASP A 87 6.17 -10.22 -7.53
CA ASP A 87 7.47 -9.78 -7.01
C ASP A 87 8.05 -8.60 -7.82
N GLU A 88 7.94 -8.63 -9.16
CA GLU A 88 8.32 -7.50 -10.02
C GLU A 88 7.49 -6.25 -9.69
N PHE A 89 6.17 -6.41 -9.55
CA PHE A 89 5.27 -5.31 -9.21
C PHE A 89 5.61 -4.74 -7.85
N THR A 90 5.83 -5.60 -6.85
CA THR A 90 6.19 -5.23 -5.49
C THR A 90 7.50 -4.46 -5.47
N SER A 91 8.55 -5.00 -6.11
CA SER A 91 9.85 -4.37 -6.21
C SER A 91 9.78 -2.98 -6.84
N TRP A 92 8.98 -2.83 -7.90
CA TRP A 92 8.75 -1.53 -8.53
C TRP A 92 7.99 -0.57 -7.59
N LEU A 93 6.91 -1.04 -6.97
CA LEU A 93 6.05 -0.23 -6.09
C LEU A 93 6.86 0.31 -4.91
N LEU A 94 7.57 -0.56 -4.19
CA LEU A 94 8.39 -0.19 -3.05
C LEU A 94 9.54 0.73 -3.46
N GLY A 95 10.18 0.45 -4.59
CA GLY A 95 11.23 1.31 -5.13
C GLY A 95 10.73 2.69 -5.56
N LYS A 96 9.51 2.82 -6.08
CA LYS A 96 8.92 4.11 -6.46
C LYS A 96 8.47 4.90 -5.22
N TRP A 97 7.88 4.20 -4.25
CA TRP A 97 7.48 4.70 -2.95
C TRP A 97 8.67 5.27 -2.16
N SER A 98 9.75 4.48 -1.98
CA SER A 98 10.95 4.91 -1.24
C SER A 98 11.56 6.18 -1.84
N ARG A 99 11.75 6.21 -3.16
CA ARG A 99 12.29 7.38 -3.86
C ARG A 99 11.41 8.61 -3.68
N ALA A 100 10.09 8.43 -3.55
CA ALA A 100 9.19 9.55 -3.32
C ALA A 100 9.31 10.07 -1.88
N LEU A 101 9.35 9.19 -0.90
CA LEU A 101 9.62 9.55 0.50
C LEU A 101 10.94 10.31 0.65
N GLU A 102 12.00 9.85 -0.02
CA GLU A 102 13.31 10.52 -0.04
C GLU A 102 13.22 11.97 -0.56
N ARG A 103 12.40 12.24 -1.58
CA ARG A 103 12.17 13.61 -2.08
C ARG A 103 11.40 14.49 -1.08
N HIS A 104 10.71 13.89 -0.12
CA HIS A 104 10.00 14.58 0.96
C HIS A 104 10.79 14.64 2.27
N GLY A 105 12.09 14.31 2.24
CA GLY A 105 12.98 14.42 3.40
C GLY A 105 12.96 13.21 4.33
N PHE A 106 12.32 12.12 3.94
CA PHE A 106 12.28 10.88 4.72
C PHE A 106 13.39 9.91 4.28
N PRO A 107 13.93 9.06 5.16
CA PRO A 107 14.96 8.09 4.78
C PRO A 107 14.53 7.00 3.77
N GLY A 108 13.26 6.99 3.34
CA GLY A 108 12.72 6.02 2.41
C GLY A 108 11.82 4.97 3.06
N ALA A 109 11.50 3.92 2.29
CA ALA A 109 10.67 2.80 2.75
C ALA A 109 11.37 1.99 3.85
N LEU A 110 10.61 1.43 4.79
CA LEU A 110 11.14 0.39 5.67
C LEU A 110 11.06 -0.95 4.91
N SER A 111 12.21 -1.55 4.63
CA SER A 111 12.31 -2.79 3.82
C SER A 111 11.76 -4.03 4.51
N VAL A 112 11.59 -3.99 5.84
CA VAL A 112 10.98 -5.06 6.64
C VAL A 112 9.54 -4.66 6.94
N GLY A 113 8.57 -5.51 6.58
CA GLY A 113 7.14 -5.28 6.84
C GLY A 113 6.33 -4.79 5.64
N GLN A 114 6.91 -4.80 4.43
CA GLN A 114 6.20 -4.50 3.19
C GLN A 114 6.12 -5.80 2.38
N ASP A 115 5.00 -6.48 2.48
CA ASP A 115 4.68 -7.66 1.68
C ASP A 115 3.43 -7.38 0.87
N VAL A 116 3.46 -7.72 -0.42
CA VAL A 116 2.29 -7.67 -1.30
C VAL A 116 2.03 -9.10 -1.76
N HIS A 117 0.89 -9.66 -1.36
CA HIS A 117 0.53 -11.04 -1.67
C HIS A 117 -0.84 -11.12 -2.33
N LEU A 118 -1.03 -12.19 -3.10
CA LEU A 118 -2.30 -12.53 -3.76
C LEU A 118 -3.23 -13.23 -2.78
N VAL A 119 -4.48 -12.76 -2.72
CA VAL A 119 -5.58 -13.37 -1.98
C VAL A 119 -6.71 -13.68 -2.96
N GLU A 120 -7.31 -14.87 -2.85
CA GLU A 120 -8.32 -15.34 -3.79
C GLU A 120 -9.62 -15.81 -3.11
N GLY A 121 -10.72 -15.82 -3.88
CA GLY A 121 -11.94 -16.53 -3.49
C GLY A 121 -12.68 -15.90 -2.31
N ILE A 122 -13.19 -16.74 -1.41
CA ILE A 122 -13.98 -16.30 -0.24
C ILE A 122 -13.10 -15.57 0.77
N GLU A 123 -11.84 -15.95 0.88
CA GLU A 123 -10.85 -15.30 1.77
C GLU A 123 -10.63 -13.85 1.37
N ALA A 124 -10.53 -13.56 0.07
CA ALA A 124 -10.45 -12.19 -0.44
C ALA A 124 -11.65 -11.33 -0.02
N ALA A 125 -12.86 -11.88 -0.10
CA ALA A 125 -14.08 -11.17 0.30
C ALA A 125 -14.16 -10.96 1.83
N ALA A 126 -13.80 -11.97 2.62
CA ALA A 126 -13.75 -11.88 4.07
C ALA A 126 -12.70 -10.87 4.54
N GLN A 127 -11.51 -10.88 3.94
CA GLN A 127 -10.41 -10.01 4.31
C GLN A 127 -10.70 -8.55 3.92
N VAL A 128 -11.32 -8.28 2.77
CA VAL A 128 -11.87 -6.94 2.47
C VAL A 128 -12.93 -6.53 3.48
N GLY A 129 -13.81 -7.46 3.87
CA GLY A 129 -14.83 -7.22 4.90
C GLY A 129 -14.22 -6.82 6.25
N GLU A 130 -13.23 -7.57 6.74
CA GLU A 130 -12.47 -7.25 7.95
C GLU A 130 -11.71 -5.93 7.79
N TYR A 131 -11.10 -5.70 6.62
CA TYR A 131 -10.43 -4.44 6.28
C TYR A 131 -11.36 -3.24 6.22
N LEU A 132 -12.64 -3.41 5.92
CA LEU A 132 -13.61 -2.31 5.98
C LEU A 132 -14.15 -2.15 7.41
N ALA A 133 -14.40 -3.26 8.09
CA ALA A 133 -14.96 -3.29 9.44
C ALA A 133 -14.01 -2.71 10.50
N LYS A 134 -12.72 -3.07 10.45
CA LYS A 134 -11.69 -2.60 11.39
C LYS A 134 -11.54 -1.08 11.37
N PHE A 135 -11.85 -0.43 10.25
CA PHE A 135 -11.75 1.02 10.10
C PHE A 135 -13.10 1.74 10.20
N SER A 136 -14.23 1.05 10.05
CA SER A 136 -15.53 1.59 10.50
C SER A 136 -15.60 1.72 12.03
N ALA A 137 -14.83 0.91 12.76
CA ALA A 137 -14.78 0.90 14.22
C ALA A 137 -13.95 2.05 14.84
N TYR A 138 -13.21 2.81 14.03
CA TYR A 138 -12.50 4.03 14.45
C TYR A 138 -12.98 5.28 13.69
N GLY A 139 -14.27 5.31 13.33
CA GLY A 139 -14.94 6.58 13.04
C GLY A 139 -15.15 7.33 14.35
N THR A 140 -14.56 8.52 14.49
CA THR A 140 -14.87 9.43 15.59
C THR A 140 -16.37 9.76 15.57
N GLY A 141 -17.11 9.14 16.50
CA GLY A 141 -18.31 9.73 17.07
C GLY A 141 -17.96 10.80 18.09
#